data_AF-A0A660Z5N0-F1
#
_entry.id   AF-A0A660Z5N0-F1
#
_cell.length_a   1.000
_cell.length_b   1.000
_cell.length_c   1.000
_cell.angle_alpha   90.00
_cell.angle_beta   90.00
_cell.angle_gamma   90.00
#
_symmetry.space_group_name_H-M   'P 1'
#
loop_
_entity.id
_entity.type
_entity.pdbx_description
1 polymer ?
#
loop_
_entity_poly.entity_id
_entity_poly.type
_entity_poly.pdbx_seq_one_letter_code
_entity_poly.pdbx_strand_id
1 'polypeptide(L)'
;MSSNSMLKCFPKRTAGYLNKLSRNNNREWFEANRNIYNSDFLGPLIYFVEEMGGKLLKLDPEITAIPKIDKSIFRLHRDVRFSKNKEPYITNAGILFWNGKAKKMV
;
A
#
# COMPACT_ATOMS: atom_id res chain seq x y z
N MET A 1 -22.01 17.80 9.73
CA MET A 1 -20.95 18.00 8.71
C MET A 1 -19.60 17.91 9.41
N SER A 2 -18.99 16.72 9.46
CA SER A 2 -17.61 16.59 9.95
C SER A 2 -16.78 16.02 8.82
N SER A 3 -16.16 16.92 8.07
CA SER A 3 -15.21 16.56 7.02
C SER A 3 -13.96 16.04 7.74
N ASN A 4 -13.93 14.74 8.05
CA ASN A 4 -12.76 14.09 8.61
C ASN A 4 -11.64 14.16 7.56
N SER A 5 -10.80 15.20 7.68
CA SER A 5 -9.56 15.35 6.93
C SER A 5 -8.55 14.31 7.42
N MET A 6 -8.83 13.03 7.16
CA MET A 6 -7.92 11.93 7.48
C MET A 6 -6.76 11.83 6.47
N LEU A 7 -6.81 12.65 5.41
CA LEU A 7 -5.69 12.85 4.48
C LEU A 7 -4.62 13.80 5.00
N LYS A 8 -4.81 14.43 6.18
CA LYS A 8 -3.80 15.35 6.71
C LYS A 8 -2.47 14.65 7.02
N CYS A 9 -2.49 13.35 7.35
CA CYS A 9 -1.31 12.51 7.54
C CYS A 9 -1.60 11.05 7.18
N PHE A 10 -0.66 10.37 6.52
CA PHE A 10 -0.72 8.91 6.36
C PHE A 10 -0.67 8.22 7.74
N PRO A 11 -1.42 7.12 7.98
CA PRO A 11 -1.60 6.61 9.34
C PRO A 11 -0.29 6.19 10.02
N LYS A 12 -0.05 6.71 11.24
CA LYS A 12 1.12 6.33 12.07
C LYS A 12 1.21 4.81 12.31
N ARG A 13 0.05 4.13 12.38
CA ARG A 13 -0.04 2.67 12.51
C ARG A 13 0.64 1.94 11.37
N THR A 14 0.54 2.45 10.13
CA THR A 14 1.21 1.85 8.97
C THR A 14 2.72 1.95 9.06
N ALA A 15 3.24 3.12 9.44
CA ALA A 15 4.67 3.28 9.71
C ALA A 15 5.14 2.36 10.86
N GLY A 16 4.32 2.24 11.92
CA GLY A 16 4.58 1.33 13.03
C GLY A 16 4.65 -0.14 12.59
N TYR A 17 3.73 -0.60 11.74
CA TYR A 17 3.76 -1.95 11.19
C TYR A 17 5.02 -2.19 10.35
N LEU A 18 5.35 -1.26 9.44
CA LEU A 18 6.53 -1.37 8.57
C LEU A 18 7.84 -1.42 9.38
N ASN A 19 7.95 -0.64 10.46
CA ASN A 19 9.10 -0.70 11.38
C ASN A 19 9.21 -2.04 12.12
N LYS A 20 8.08 -2.66 12.47
CA LYS A 20 8.08 -4.01 13.08
C LYS A 20 8.47 -5.07 12.05
N LEU A 21 7.95 -4.96 10.83
CA LEU A 21 8.28 -5.84 9.72
C LEU A 21 9.77 -5.76 9.37
N SER A 22 10.37 -4.57 9.35
CA SER A 22 11.79 -4.42 9.04
C SER A 22 12.71 -5.09 10.06
N ARG A 23 12.27 -5.20 11.32
CA ARG A 23 13.02 -5.91 12.38
C ARG A 23 12.78 -7.42 12.37
N ASN A 24 11.69 -7.87 11.74
CA ASN A 24 11.24 -9.27 11.76
C ASN A 24 10.87 -9.72 10.34
N ASN A 25 11.76 -9.51 9.38
CA ASN A 25 11.50 -9.73 7.95
C ASN A 25 11.61 -11.24 7.60
N ASN A 26 10.69 -12.04 8.14
CA ASN A 26 10.57 -13.47 7.91
C ASN A 26 9.10 -13.89 7.83
N ARG A 27 8.86 -15.06 7.23
CA ARG A 27 7.51 -15.52 6.88
C ARG A 27 6.69 -15.86 8.11
N GLU A 28 7.32 -16.46 9.11
CA GLU A 28 6.71 -16.90 10.36
C GLU A 28 6.12 -15.72 11.11
N TRP A 29 6.90 -14.64 11.24
CA TRP A 29 6.44 -13.40 11.84
C TRP A 29 5.32 -12.75 11.04
N PHE A 30 5.43 -12.72 9.71
CA PHE A 30 4.37 -12.15 8.86
C PHE A 30 3.04 -12.89 9.04
N GLU A 31 3.04 -14.22 9.00
CA GLU A 31 1.82 -15.02 9.15
C GLU A 31 1.21 -14.83 10.55
N ALA A 32 2.03 -14.81 11.61
CA ALA A 32 1.56 -14.53 12.96
C ALA A 32 0.96 -13.12 13.12
N ASN A 33 1.38 -12.16 12.28
CA ASN A 33 0.94 -10.77 12.32
C ASN A 33 0.02 -10.41 11.13
N ARG A 34 -0.55 -11.40 10.43
CA ARG A 34 -1.36 -11.18 9.22
C ARG A 34 -2.60 -10.32 9.47
N ASN A 35 -3.20 -10.43 10.66
CA ASN A 35 -4.32 -9.57 11.04
C ASN A 35 -3.89 -8.10 11.15
N ILE A 36 -2.71 -7.83 11.71
CA ILE A 36 -2.13 -6.48 11.81
C ILE A 36 -1.74 -5.96 10.44
N TYR A 37 -1.21 -6.81 9.55
CA TYR A 37 -1.00 -6.45 8.15
C TYR A 37 -2.30 -5.96 7.50
N ASN A 38 -3.41 -6.67 7.70
CA ASN A 38 -4.70 -6.28 7.12
C ASN A 38 -5.22 -4.96 7.72
N SER A 39 -5.17 -4.80 9.05
CA SER A 39 -5.76 -3.64 9.74
C SER A 39 -4.90 -2.38 9.67
N ASP A 40 -3.58 -2.51 9.81
CA ASP A 40 -2.67 -1.39 10.05
C ASP A 40 -1.84 -1.04 8.81
N PHE A 41 -1.74 -1.94 7.84
CA PHE A 41 -1.10 -1.68 6.56
C PHE A 41 -2.12 -1.64 5.42
N LEU A 42 -2.74 -2.75 5.06
CA LEU A 42 -3.54 -2.85 3.83
C LEU A 42 -4.79 -1.96 3.88
N GLY A 43 -5.56 -1.98 4.97
CA GLY A 43 -6.74 -1.14 5.16
C GLY A 43 -6.46 0.36 4.96
N PRO A 44 -5.44 0.93 5.65
CA PRO A 44 -4.98 2.29 5.42
C PRO A 44 -4.60 2.62 3.98
N LEU A 45 -3.92 1.72 3.27
CA LEU A 45 -3.55 1.93 1.86
C LEU A 45 -4.79 1.94 0.95
N ILE A 46 -5.74 1.03 1.19
CA ILE A 46 -7.03 0.96 0.47
C ILE A 46 -7.78 2.28 0.63
N TYR A 47 -7.99 2.71 1.88
CA TYR A 47 -8.68 3.95 2.18
C TYR A 47 -8.01 5.17 1.54
N PHE A 48 -6.66 5.22 1.57
CA PHE A 48 -5.92 6.30 0.94
C PHE A 48 -6.13 6.35 -0.58
N VAL A 49 -6.12 5.20 -1.25
CA VAL A 49 -6.34 5.10 -2.70
C VAL A 49 -7.77 5.51 -3.07
N GLU A 50 -8.76 5.13 -2.27
CA GLU A 50 -10.17 5.52 -2.47
C GLU A 50 -10.35 7.04 -2.35
N GLU A 51 -9.88 7.62 -1.25
CA GLU A 51 -10.00 9.04 -0.97
C GLU A 51 -9.23 9.90 -1.98
N MET A 52 -7.95 9.58 -2.21
CA MET A 52 -7.13 10.33 -3.17
C MET A 52 -7.59 10.09 -4.60
N GLY A 53 -7.97 8.86 -4.95
CA GLY A 53 -8.52 8.53 -6.26
C GLY A 53 -9.76 9.35 -6.57
N GLY A 54 -10.70 9.45 -5.64
CA GLY A 54 -11.90 10.27 -5.80
C GLY A 54 -11.62 11.76 -5.96
N LYS A 55 -10.54 12.28 -5.37
CA LYS A 55 -10.09 13.67 -5.57
C LYS A 55 -9.40 13.86 -6.93
N LEU A 56 -8.53 12.93 -7.30
CA LEU A 56 -7.79 12.98 -8.56
C LEU A 56 -8.72 12.86 -9.77
N LEU A 57 -9.72 11.97 -9.71
CA LEU A 57 -10.73 11.81 -10.76
C LEU A 57 -11.56 13.07 -11.03
N LYS A 58 -11.69 13.97 -10.04
CA LYS A 58 -12.36 15.28 -10.23
C LYS A 58 -11.49 16.27 -11.00
N LEU A 59 -10.16 16.12 -10.92
CA LEU A 59 -9.19 16.96 -11.63
C LEU A 59 -8.96 16.44 -13.04
N ASP A 60 -8.88 15.12 -13.19
CA ASP A 60 -8.65 14.43 -14.45
C ASP A 60 -9.40 13.09 -14.45
N PRO A 61 -10.51 12.98 -15.21
CA PRO A 61 -11.29 11.75 -15.32
C PRO A 61 -10.54 10.56 -15.93
N GLU A 62 -9.39 10.79 -16.58
CA GLU A 62 -8.57 9.71 -17.18
C GLU A 62 -7.62 9.05 -16.16
N ILE A 63 -7.55 9.56 -14.93
CA ILE A 63 -6.76 8.94 -13.87
C ILE A 63 -7.40 7.62 -13.42
N THR A 64 -6.58 6.57 -13.38
CA THR A 64 -6.95 5.29 -12.77
C THR A 64 -6.44 5.20 -11.34
N ALA A 65 -7.36 4.93 -10.41
CA ALA A 65 -7.10 4.69 -8.99
C ALA A 65 -7.88 3.45 -8.55
N ILE A 66 -7.21 2.30 -8.44
CA ILE A 66 -7.85 1.02 -8.10
C ILE A 66 -7.30 0.54 -6.76
N PRO A 67 -8.10 0.51 -5.67
CA PRO A 67 -7.66 0.18 -4.30
C PRO A 67 -7.46 -1.32 -4.12
N LYS A 68 -6.58 -1.91 -4.93
CA LYS A 68 -6.23 -3.34 -4.93
C LYS A 68 -4.73 -3.53 -5.05
N ILE A 69 -4.24 -4.61 -4.43
CA ILE A 69 -2.88 -5.10 -4.61
C ILE A 69 -2.66 -5.43 -6.10
N ASP A 70 -1.44 -5.19 -6.57
CA ASP A 70 -1.02 -5.32 -7.99
C ASP A 70 -1.77 -4.39 -8.96
N LYS A 71 -2.48 -3.39 -8.42
CA LYS A 71 -3.03 -2.24 -9.15
C LYS A 71 -2.42 -0.96 -8.60
N SER A 72 -3.21 -0.10 -7.94
CA SER A 72 -2.66 1.09 -7.31
C SER A 72 -1.86 0.79 -6.05
N ILE A 73 -2.07 -0.37 -5.41
CA ILE A 73 -1.28 -0.77 -4.24
C ILE A 73 -0.22 -1.78 -4.69
N PHE A 74 1.04 -1.55 -4.31
CA PHE A 74 2.11 -2.51 -4.56
C PHE A 74 2.05 -3.67 -3.56
N ARG A 75 2.38 -4.89 -4.02
CA ARG A 75 2.50 -6.05 -3.14
C ARG A 75 3.67 -5.89 -2.18
N LEU A 76 3.53 -6.44 -0.99
CA LEU A 76 4.58 -6.46 0.02
C LEU A 76 5.66 -7.52 -0.25
N HIS A 77 5.30 -8.61 -0.94
CA HIS A 77 6.22 -9.72 -1.22
C HIS A 77 7.30 -9.29 -2.22
N ARG A 78 8.56 -9.47 -1.81
CA ARG A 78 9.74 -9.23 -2.64
C ARG A 78 10.02 -10.45 -3.50
N ASP A 79 10.32 -10.24 -4.79
CA ASP A 79 10.92 -11.28 -5.60
C ASP A 79 12.42 -11.34 -5.30
N VAL A 80 12.85 -12.42 -4.64
CA VAL A 80 14.22 -12.59 -4.16
C VAL A 80 15.06 -13.56 -4.99
N ARG A 81 14.50 -14.12 -6.07
CA ARG A 81 15.16 -15.17 -6.88
C ARG A 81 16.55 -14.74 -7.34
N PHE A 82 16.66 -13.52 -7.83
CA PHE A 82 17.92 -12.95 -8.36
C PHE A 82 18.54 -11.86 -7.48
N SER A 83 17.95 -11.58 -6.31
CA SER A 83 18.42 -10.53 -5.39
C SER A 83 19.53 -11.05 -4.47
N LYS A 84 20.54 -10.20 -4.19
CA LYS A 84 21.50 -10.45 -3.10
C LYS A 84 20.85 -10.33 -1.72
N ASN A 85 19.88 -9.42 -1.58
CA ASN A 85 19.03 -9.34 -0.39
C ASN A 85 17.92 -10.40 -0.48
N LYS A 86 17.91 -11.35 0.47
CA LYS A 86 16.95 -12.46 0.54
C LYS A 86 15.76 -12.21 1.46
N GLU A 87 15.60 -10.99 1.96
CA GLU A 87 14.44 -10.60 2.74
C GLU A 87 13.13 -10.80 1.93
N PRO A 88 12.17 -11.59 2.44
CA PRO A 88 10.95 -11.95 1.71
C PRO A 88 9.97 -10.77 1.53
N TYR A 89 10.08 -9.72 2.33
CA TYR A 89 9.15 -8.59 2.31
C TYR A 89 9.84 -7.25 2.05
N ILE A 90 9.08 -6.37 1.40
CA ILE A 90 9.37 -4.96 1.20
C ILE A 90 8.92 -4.20 2.45
N THR A 91 9.73 -3.27 2.95
CA THR A 91 9.51 -2.56 4.23
C THR A 91 9.03 -1.12 4.05
N ASN A 92 8.54 -0.78 2.85
CA ASN A 92 7.92 0.49 2.53
C ASN A 92 6.54 0.29 1.88
N ALA A 93 5.69 1.30 2.01
CA ALA A 93 4.41 1.35 1.29
C ALA A 93 4.63 1.94 -0.11
N GLY A 94 4.02 1.32 -1.13
CA GLY A 94 4.02 1.82 -2.49
C GLY A 94 2.58 2.02 -2.98
N ILE A 95 2.31 3.19 -3.59
CA ILE A 95 1.05 3.50 -4.24
C ILE A 95 1.33 4.13 -5.62
N LEU A 96 0.57 3.74 -6.65
CA LEU A 96 0.61 4.33 -7.99
C LEU A 96 -0.79 4.73 -8.44
N PHE A 97 -0.91 5.98 -8.88
CA PHE A 97 -2.00 6.45 -9.74
C PHE A 97 -1.41 6.70 -11.13
N TRP A 98 -2.16 6.41 -12.18
CA TRP A 98 -1.68 6.61 -13.55
C TRP A 98 -2.80 7.15 -14.43
N ASN A 99 -2.46 7.97 -15.42
CA ASN A 99 -3.40 8.42 -16.43
C ASN A 99 -3.42 7.39 -17.59
N GLY A 100 -4.62 7.05 -18.06
CA GLY A 100 -4.84 6.27 -19.26
C GLY A 100 -5.46 4.88 -19.01
N LYS A 101 -6.08 4.33 -20.06
CA LYS A 101 -6.77 3.02 -20.04
C LYS A 101 -5.82 1.81 -20.12
N ALA A 102 -4.53 2.04 -20.35
CA ALA A 102 -3.55 0.97 -20.38
C ALA A 102 -3.49 0.28 -19.01
N LYS A 103 -3.49 -1.06 -19.02
CA LYS A 103 -3.20 -1.81 -17.80
C LYS A 103 -1.79 -1.39 -17.34
N LYS A 104 -1.65 -1.15 -16.04
CA LYS A 104 -0.33 -0.99 -15.40
C LYS A 104 0.60 -2.09 -15.91
N MET A 105 1.65 -1.71 -16.62
CA MET A 105 2.76 -2.60 -16.94
C MET A 105 3.59 -2.72 -15.67
N VAL A 106 3.58 -3.90 -15.05
CA VAL A 106 4.37 -4.26 -13.86
C VAL A 106 5.40 -5.28 -14.27
#